data_AF-A0A7L4RAY4-F1
#
_entry.id   AF-A0A7L4RAY4-F1
#
_cell.length_a   1.000
_cell.length_b   1.000
_cell.length_c   1.000
_cell.angle_alpha   90.00
_cell.angle_beta   90.00
_cell.angle_gamma   90.00
#
_symmetry.space_group_name_H-M   'P 1'
#
loop_
_entity.id
_entity.type
_entity.pdbx_description
1 polymer ?
#
loop_
_entity_poly.entity_id
_entity_poly.type
_entity_poly.pdbx_seq_one_letter_code
_entity_poly.pdbx_strand_id
1 'polypeptide(L)'
;MKRPSQTLAQKAMTRRVATELPLDNQLRYGEILGFIAGDGSLGKTHNGVSFTNSDSYCIGRMLGNFSIIFGTKIADFRFYLGIPAATLPSAADEYWRTEIGAPEIKIKNYKKTKKRFGWLKADIHDKQIKENIKSGIERILSGEETDEAILRGFLRGFFAAEGAIIPGKYRREIPNAVQFPQKGKQVPLRIHAILRSFGVESRVVIKQKKADYYCANITGFENYQKLVSLGIVDVHPEKKQRLTEGLGAYRKIVSRKLVLPIKLLKILYEEPRTRTQIYAAVDSYPQRVNGLLYSKTSYLVKNKLIQKNCSEDGTILWSVTEAGRRLAQE
;
A
#
# COMPACT_ATOMS: atom_id res chain seq x y z
N MET A 1 29.98 -35.45 -17.70
CA MET A 1 30.23 -34.08 -18.20
C MET A 1 29.99 -33.07 -17.09
N LYS A 2 31.05 -32.40 -16.61
CA LYS A 2 30.96 -31.31 -15.62
C LYS A 2 30.31 -30.10 -16.30
N ARG A 3 29.28 -29.51 -15.67
CA ARG A 3 28.62 -28.29 -16.15
C ARG A 3 29.64 -27.14 -16.18
N PRO A 4 29.60 -26.22 -17.17
CA PRO A 4 30.43 -25.04 -17.13
C PRO A 4 30.03 -24.22 -15.89
N SER A 5 31.00 -23.92 -15.03
CA SER A 5 30.84 -22.90 -14.00
C SER A 5 30.52 -21.57 -14.67
N GLN A 6 29.51 -20.87 -14.15
CA GLN A 6 29.22 -19.50 -14.57
C GLN A 6 30.49 -18.65 -14.41
N THR A 7 30.87 -17.93 -15.46
CA THR A 7 32.05 -17.07 -15.45
C THR A 7 31.80 -15.87 -14.51
N LEU A 8 32.85 -15.37 -13.86
CA LEU A 8 32.81 -14.14 -13.04
C LEU A 8 32.19 -12.95 -13.81
N ALA A 9 32.32 -12.92 -15.13
CA ALA A 9 31.70 -11.94 -16.02
C ALA A 9 30.15 -12.02 -16.04
N GLN A 10 29.57 -13.22 -15.96
CA GLN A 10 28.10 -13.39 -15.92
C GLN A 10 27.51 -12.93 -14.58
N LYS A 11 28.21 -13.19 -13.46
CA LYS A 11 27.84 -12.63 -12.14
C LYS A 11 28.03 -11.10 -12.08
N ALA A 12 29.02 -10.57 -12.79
CA ALA A 12 29.24 -9.13 -12.89
C ALA A 12 28.17 -8.42 -13.74
N MET A 13 27.63 -9.08 -14.77
CA MET A 13 26.58 -8.52 -15.62
C MET A 13 25.26 -8.33 -14.84
N THR A 14 24.88 -9.28 -13.97
CA THR A 14 23.70 -9.13 -13.10
C THR A 14 23.90 -8.05 -12.02
N ARG A 15 25.14 -7.81 -11.57
CA ARG A 15 25.48 -6.68 -10.67
C ARG A 15 25.40 -5.33 -11.38
N ARG A 16 25.82 -5.23 -12.64
CA ARG A 16 25.85 -3.96 -13.39
C ARG A 16 24.48 -3.46 -13.85
N VAL A 17 23.56 -4.35 -14.19
CA VAL A 17 22.25 -3.94 -14.72
C VAL A 17 21.40 -3.17 -13.70
N ALA A 18 21.61 -3.29 -12.39
CA ALA A 18 20.77 -2.59 -11.40
C ALA A 18 21.36 -1.23 -10.95
N THR A 19 22.68 -1.13 -10.79
CA THR A 19 23.34 0.10 -10.29
C THR A 19 23.74 1.09 -11.39
N GLU A 20 23.69 0.71 -12.67
CA GLU A 20 24.01 1.57 -13.81
C GLU A 20 22.76 2.08 -14.56
N LEU A 21 21.56 1.71 -14.11
CA LEU A 21 20.31 2.20 -14.71
C LEU A 21 19.97 3.61 -14.20
N PRO A 22 19.40 4.48 -15.05
CA PRO A 22 18.74 5.70 -14.59
C PRO A 22 17.73 5.41 -13.49
N LEU A 23 17.55 6.34 -12.54
CA LEU A 23 16.68 6.18 -11.37
C LEU A 23 15.27 5.67 -11.71
N ASP A 24 14.68 6.19 -12.79
CA ASP A 24 13.36 5.77 -13.27
C ASP A 24 13.33 4.30 -13.72
N ASN A 25 14.44 3.82 -14.29
CA ASN A 25 14.57 2.44 -14.72
C ASN A 25 14.81 1.50 -13.53
N GLN A 26 15.51 1.95 -12.49
CA GLN A 26 15.63 1.20 -11.23
C GLN A 26 14.26 0.97 -10.58
N LEU A 27 13.43 2.02 -10.53
CA LEU A 27 12.07 1.96 -9.99
C LEU A 27 11.19 0.98 -10.79
N ARG A 28 11.26 1.03 -12.14
CA ARG A 28 10.52 0.11 -13.02
C ARG A 28 11.02 -1.32 -12.91
N TYR A 29 12.33 -1.53 -12.78
CA TYR A 29 12.90 -2.85 -12.54
C TYR A 29 12.39 -3.42 -11.21
N GLY A 30 12.42 -2.62 -10.13
CA GLY A 30 11.80 -2.97 -8.86
C GLY A 30 10.33 -3.36 -9.02
N GLU A 31 9.53 -2.58 -9.77
CA GLU A 31 8.12 -2.91 -10.06
C GLU A 31 7.96 -4.28 -10.71
N ILE A 32 8.80 -4.63 -11.70
CA ILE A 32 8.80 -5.96 -12.33
C ILE A 32 9.04 -7.04 -11.26
N LEU A 33 10.06 -6.89 -10.42
CA LEU A 33 10.36 -7.87 -9.36
C LEU A 33 9.17 -8.02 -8.40
N GLY A 34 8.52 -6.91 -8.04
CA GLY A 34 7.35 -6.90 -7.17
C GLY A 34 6.13 -7.60 -7.79
N PHE A 35 5.83 -7.33 -9.05
CA PHE A 35 4.76 -8.01 -9.79
C PHE A 35 4.99 -9.52 -9.85
N ILE A 36 6.22 -9.94 -10.17
CA ILE A 36 6.55 -11.36 -10.29
C ILE A 36 6.56 -12.06 -8.93
N ALA A 37 6.99 -11.38 -7.86
CA ALA A 37 6.94 -11.93 -6.50
C ALA A 37 5.52 -12.04 -5.93
N GLY A 38 4.57 -11.22 -6.41
CA GLY A 38 3.17 -11.30 -6.05
C GLY A 38 2.41 -12.37 -6.84
N ASP A 39 2.20 -12.09 -8.13
CA ASP A 39 1.30 -12.83 -9.03
C ASP A 39 2.05 -13.62 -10.13
N GLY A 40 3.38 -13.63 -10.07
CA GLY A 40 4.22 -14.26 -11.07
C GLY A 40 4.58 -15.70 -10.77
N SER A 41 5.18 -16.33 -11.77
CA SER A 41 5.84 -17.63 -11.64
C SER A 41 7.10 -17.66 -12.49
N LEU A 42 8.17 -18.19 -11.91
CA LEU A 42 9.42 -18.49 -12.60
C LEU A 42 9.40 -19.97 -12.96
N GLY A 43 9.15 -20.28 -14.23
CA GLY A 43 8.90 -21.66 -14.68
C GLY A 43 10.07 -22.58 -14.37
N LYS A 44 9.83 -23.69 -13.66
CA LYS A 44 10.86 -24.70 -13.38
C LYS A 44 11.33 -25.40 -14.66
N THR A 45 10.40 -25.69 -15.58
CA THR A 45 10.66 -26.46 -16.81
C THR A 45 10.78 -25.61 -18.07
N HIS A 46 10.11 -24.45 -18.16
CA HIS A 46 9.99 -23.70 -19.42
C HIS A 46 10.99 -22.53 -19.57
N ASN A 47 11.98 -22.39 -18.68
CA ASN A 47 12.96 -21.29 -18.69
C ASN A 47 12.36 -19.90 -18.95
N GLY A 48 11.15 -19.66 -18.45
CA GLY A 48 10.39 -18.45 -18.71
C GLY A 48 9.90 -17.76 -17.44
N VAL A 49 9.45 -16.52 -17.64
CA VAL A 49 8.82 -15.68 -16.63
C VAL A 49 7.37 -15.52 -17.04
N SER A 50 6.49 -15.81 -16.09
CA SER A 50 5.06 -15.66 -16.28
C SER A 50 4.46 -14.74 -15.24
N PHE A 51 3.45 -13.98 -15.65
CA PHE A 51 2.66 -13.11 -14.78
C PHE A 51 1.20 -13.27 -15.14
N THR A 52 0.34 -13.39 -14.13
CA THR A 52 -1.10 -13.57 -14.33
C THR A 52 -1.86 -12.57 -13.50
N ASN A 53 -2.77 -11.80 -14.10
CA ASN A 53 -3.61 -10.88 -13.35
C ASN A 53 -4.98 -10.73 -14.04
N SER A 54 -5.99 -10.34 -13.25
CA SER A 54 -7.34 -10.07 -13.76
C SER A 54 -7.58 -8.60 -14.13
N ASP A 55 -6.62 -7.72 -13.82
CA ASP A 55 -6.67 -6.30 -14.09
C ASP A 55 -5.77 -5.97 -15.30
N SER A 56 -6.35 -5.36 -16.34
CA SER A 56 -5.64 -5.02 -17.58
C SER A 56 -4.54 -3.99 -17.35
N TYR A 57 -4.74 -3.05 -16.44
CA TYR A 57 -3.76 -2.03 -16.11
C TYR A 57 -2.49 -2.65 -15.53
N CYS A 58 -2.63 -3.61 -14.60
CA CYS A 58 -1.50 -4.34 -14.04
C CYS A 58 -0.71 -5.10 -15.11
N ILE A 59 -1.41 -5.77 -16.05
CA ILE A 59 -0.76 -6.47 -17.17
C ILE A 59 -0.03 -5.48 -18.08
N GLY A 60 -0.70 -4.43 -18.54
CA GLY A 60 -0.13 -3.43 -19.44
C GLY A 60 1.07 -2.71 -18.81
N ARG A 61 0.99 -2.37 -17.52
CA ARG A 61 2.10 -1.76 -16.77
C ARG A 61 3.31 -2.70 -16.68
N MET A 62 3.08 -3.97 -16.38
CA MET A 62 4.14 -4.98 -16.35
C MET A 62 4.82 -5.07 -17.72
N LEU A 63 4.05 -5.24 -18.80
CA LEU A 63 4.58 -5.38 -20.16
C LEU A 63 5.34 -4.14 -20.61
N GLY A 64 4.83 -2.94 -20.32
CA GLY A 64 5.51 -1.68 -20.61
C GLY A 64 6.84 -1.54 -19.88
N ASN A 65 6.90 -1.94 -18.60
CA ASN A 65 8.16 -1.97 -17.86
C ASN A 65 9.14 -3.00 -18.43
N PHE A 66 8.67 -4.19 -18.82
CA PHE A 66 9.53 -5.19 -19.49
C PHE A 66 10.12 -4.66 -20.79
N SER A 67 9.31 -3.97 -21.61
CA SER A 67 9.78 -3.39 -22.86
C SER A 67 10.90 -2.38 -22.65
N ILE A 68 10.77 -1.53 -21.62
CA ILE A 68 11.78 -0.51 -21.30
C ILE A 68 13.05 -1.12 -20.71
N ILE A 69 12.91 -2.10 -19.81
CA ILE A 69 14.06 -2.65 -19.06
C ILE A 69 14.81 -3.73 -19.84
N PHE A 70 14.10 -4.55 -20.61
CA PHE A 70 14.66 -5.70 -21.32
C PHE A 70 14.60 -5.57 -22.85
N GLY A 71 14.06 -4.48 -23.39
CA GLY A 71 13.94 -4.27 -24.83
C GLY A 71 12.93 -5.22 -25.50
N THR A 72 12.03 -5.84 -24.72
CA THR A 72 11.05 -6.79 -25.25
C THR A 72 9.89 -6.08 -25.94
N LYS A 73 9.28 -6.75 -26.90
CA LYS A 73 8.05 -6.32 -27.56
C LYS A 73 6.89 -7.16 -27.04
N ILE A 74 5.67 -6.61 -27.13
CA ILE A 74 4.45 -7.35 -26.75
C ILE A 74 4.33 -8.67 -27.53
N ALA A 75 4.79 -8.68 -28.80
CA ALA A 75 4.81 -9.87 -29.64
C ALA A 75 5.75 -10.99 -29.15
N ASP A 76 6.71 -10.69 -28.28
CA ASP A 76 7.62 -11.69 -27.70
C ASP A 76 6.94 -12.50 -26.58
N PHE A 77 5.77 -12.05 -26.12
CA PHE A 77 4.99 -12.72 -25.07
C PHE A 77 3.95 -13.68 -25.66
N ARG A 78 3.79 -14.82 -25.00
CA ARG A 78 2.68 -15.74 -25.23
C ARG A 78 1.57 -15.43 -24.24
N PHE A 79 0.38 -15.17 -24.75
CA PHE A 79 -0.79 -14.86 -23.94
C PHE A 79 -1.72 -16.05 -23.79
N TYR A 80 -2.18 -16.27 -22.56
CA TYR A 80 -3.17 -17.29 -22.23
C TYR A 80 -4.31 -16.64 -21.44
N LEU A 81 -5.53 -16.76 -21.95
CA LEU A 81 -6.72 -16.19 -21.32
C LEU A 81 -7.52 -17.28 -20.63
N GLY A 82 -7.70 -17.14 -19.31
CA GLY A 82 -8.55 -18.01 -18.51
C GLY A 82 -9.91 -17.38 -18.26
N ILE A 83 -10.96 -17.88 -18.91
CA ILE A 83 -12.34 -17.37 -18.77
C ILE A 83 -13.27 -18.31 -17.99
N PRO A 84 -14.31 -17.78 -17.31
CA PRO A 84 -15.39 -18.61 -16.80
C PRO A 84 -16.13 -19.29 -17.95
N ALA A 85 -16.53 -20.56 -17.75
CA ALA A 85 -17.28 -21.32 -18.75
C ALA A 85 -18.61 -20.66 -19.21
N ALA A 86 -19.19 -19.77 -18.38
CA ALA A 86 -20.42 -19.05 -18.68
C ALA A 86 -20.20 -17.73 -19.44
N THR A 87 -18.96 -17.30 -19.66
CA THR A 87 -18.63 -16.08 -20.41
C THR A 87 -18.42 -16.42 -21.87
N LEU A 88 -19.05 -15.67 -22.78
CA LEU A 88 -18.79 -15.79 -24.21
C LEU A 88 -17.31 -15.51 -24.48
N PRO A 89 -16.55 -16.48 -25.04
CA PRO A 89 -15.12 -16.32 -25.26
C PRO A 89 -14.75 -15.09 -26.11
N SER A 90 -15.62 -14.71 -27.05
CA SER A 90 -15.40 -13.57 -27.95
C SER A 90 -15.31 -12.22 -27.23
N ALA A 91 -16.21 -11.93 -26.29
CA ALA A 91 -16.23 -10.64 -25.59
C ALA A 91 -15.02 -10.44 -24.66
N ALA A 92 -14.54 -11.52 -24.03
CA ALA A 92 -13.35 -11.45 -23.19
C ALA A 92 -12.06 -11.35 -24.03
N ASP A 93 -11.97 -12.10 -25.13
CA ASP A 93 -10.84 -12.01 -26.06
C ASP A 93 -10.72 -10.61 -26.67
N GLU A 94 -11.83 -10.05 -27.15
CA GLU A 94 -11.89 -8.69 -27.71
C GLU A 94 -11.46 -7.63 -26.70
N TYR A 95 -11.94 -7.71 -25.46
CA TYR A 95 -11.52 -6.83 -24.37
C TYR A 95 -10.00 -6.86 -24.18
N TRP A 96 -9.41 -8.05 -23.99
CA TRP A 96 -7.97 -8.16 -23.71
C TRP A 96 -7.09 -7.77 -24.90
N ARG A 97 -7.53 -8.05 -26.14
CA ARG A 97 -6.82 -7.62 -27.35
C ARG A 97 -6.82 -6.10 -27.48
N THR A 98 -7.97 -5.46 -27.22
CA THR A 98 -8.12 -4.00 -27.30
C THR A 98 -7.31 -3.30 -26.22
N GLU A 99 -7.36 -3.80 -24.98
CA GLU A 99 -6.73 -3.16 -23.82
C GLU A 99 -5.21 -3.35 -23.78
N ILE A 100 -4.71 -4.52 -24.18
CA ILE A 100 -3.29 -4.89 -24.05
C ILE A 100 -2.55 -4.84 -25.40
N GLY A 101 -3.26 -4.93 -26.53
CA GLY A 101 -2.63 -5.09 -27.84
C GLY A 101 -2.01 -6.47 -28.04
N ALA A 102 -2.52 -7.51 -27.36
CA ALA A 102 -2.01 -8.87 -27.48
C ALA A 102 -2.31 -9.45 -28.89
N PRO A 103 -1.29 -9.82 -29.69
CA PRO A 103 -1.48 -10.22 -31.09
C PRO A 103 -2.17 -11.58 -31.22
N GLU A 104 -1.87 -12.52 -30.32
CA GLU A 104 -2.51 -13.85 -30.26
C GLU A 104 -2.74 -14.26 -28.81
N ILE A 105 -3.96 -14.69 -28.50
CA ILE A 105 -4.36 -15.14 -27.16
C ILE A 105 -4.86 -16.59 -27.24
N LYS A 106 -4.24 -17.48 -26.45
CA LYS A 106 -4.68 -18.87 -26.31
C LYS A 106 -5.72 -18.97 -25.21
N ILE A 107 -6.97 -19.27 -25.57
CA ILE A 107 -8.08 -19.36 -24.61
C ILE A 107 -8.09 -20.73 -23.91
N LYS A 108 -8.25 -20.72 -22.59
CA LYS A 108 -8.50 -21.92 -21.77
C LYS A 108 -9.74 -21.69 -20.92
N ASN A 109 -10.73 -22.57 -21.06
CA ASN A 109 -11.95 -22.51 -20.26
C ASN A 109 -11.71 -23.08 -18.86
N TYR A 110 -12.07 -22.32 -17.83
CA TYR A 110 -12.00 -22.77 -16.44
C TYR A 110 -13.38 -22.80 -15.79
N LYS A 111 -13.65 -23.85 -14.99
CA LYS A 111 -14.95 -24.07 -14.34
C LYS A 111 -15.30 -23.03 -13.26
N LYS A 112 -14.33 -22.28 -12.72
CA LYS A 112 -14.55 -21.39 -11.57
C LYS A 112 -13.67 -20.13 -11.64
N THR A 113 -14.17 -19.05 -12.23
CA THR A 113 -13.69 -17.70 -11.91
C THR A 113 -14.90 -16.77 -11.74
N LYS A 114 -14.86 -15.87 -10.74
CA LYS A 114 -15.93 -14.89 -10.47
C LYS A 114 -15.77 -13.60 -11.27
N LYS A 115 -14.78 -13.53 -12.17
CA LYS A 115 -14.38 -12.31 -12.88
C LYS A 115 -14.97 -12.32 -14.28
N ARG A 116 -15.71 -11.26 -14.64
CA ARG A 116 -16.47 -11.13 -15.90
C ARG A 116 -15.63 -11.40 -17.15
N PHE A 117 -14.37 -10.96 -17.17
CA PHE A 117 -13.46 -11.12 -18.31
C PHE A 117 -12.29 -12.08 -18.02
N GLY A 118 -12.40 -12.87 -16.95
CA GLY A 118 -11.36 -13.85 -16.61
C GLY A 118 -10.06 -13.23 -16.08
N TRP A 119 -8.94 -13.88 -16.41
CA TRP A 119 -7.57 -13.42 -16.14
C TRP A 119 -6.70 -13.66 -17.36
N LEU A 120 -5.71 -12.79 -17.57
CA LEU A 120 -4.73 -12.94 -18.63
C LEU A 120 -3.38 -13.33 -18.03
N LYS A 121 -2.77 -14.38 -18.57
CA LYS A 121 -1.38 -14.74 -18.30
C LYS A 121 -0.51 -14.31 -19.48
N ALA A 122 0.53 -13.56 -19.20
CA ALA A 122 1.61 -13.26 -20.15
C ALA A 122 2.84 -14.10 -19.78
N ASP A 123 3.46 -14.75 -20.76
CA ASP A 123 4.60 -15.65 -20.57
C ASP A 123 5.71 -15.32 -21.58
N ILE A 124 6.93 -15.10 -21.10
CA ILE A 124 8.11 -14.87 -21.93
C ILE A 124 9.15 -15.96 -21.66
N HIS A 125 9.63 -16.60 -22.72
CA HIS A 125 10.54 -17.75 -22.63
C HIS A 125 11.98 -17.31 -22.89
N ASP A 126 12.53 -16.57 -21.92
CA ASP A 126 13.92 -16.10 -21.94
C ASP A 126 14.64 -16.47 -20.64
N LYS A 127 15.70 -17.29 -20.78
CA LYS A 127 16.48 -17.78 -19.64
C LYS A 127 17.24 -16.67 -18.95
N GLN A 128 17.79 -15.71 -19.68
CA GLN A 128 18.59 -14.63 -19.11
C GLN A 128 17.70 -13.67 -18.32
N ILE A 129 16.54 -13.30 -18.87
CA ILE A 129 15.54 -12.48 -18.16
C ILE A 129 15.08 -13.20 -16.89
N LYS A 130 14.79 -14.51 -16.99
CA LYS A 130 14.40 -15.32 -15.83
C LYS A 130 15.45 -15.30 -14.72
N GLU A 131 16.72 -15.58 -15.03
CA GLU A 131 17.78 -15.61 -14.01
C GLU A 131 18.03 -14.22 -13.41
N ASN A 132 17.92 -13.15 -14.21
CA ASN A 132 18.02 -11.78 -13.72
C ASN A 132 16.90 -11.46 -12.71
N ILE A 133 15.64 -11.73 -13.08
CA ILE A 133 14.48 -11.49 -12.20
C ILE A 133 14.57 -12.36 -10.94
N LYS A 134 14.94 -13.62 -11.09
CA LYS A 134 15.13 -14.53 -9.96
C LYS A 134 16.17 -14.00 -8.98
N SER A 135 17.35 -13.63 -9.46
CA SER A 135 18.42 -13.09 -8.64
C SER A 135 18.01 -11.77 -7.97
N GLY A 136 17.30 -10.89 -8.68
CA GLY A 136 16.76 -9.66 -8.12
C GLY A 136 15.80 -9.89 -6.97
N ILE A 137 14.82 -10.79 -7.14
CA ILE A 137 13.89 -11.17 -6.07
C ILE A 137 14.65 -11.80 -4.89
N GLU A 138 15.59 -12.71 -5.14
CA GLU A 138 16.37 -13.36 -4.09
C GLU A 138 17.16 -12.34 -3.26
N ARG A 139 17.83 -11.36 -3.89
CA ARG A 139 18.54 -10.27 -3.21
C ARG A 139 17.61 -9.40 -2.37
N ILE A 140 16.44 -9.06 -2.89
CA ILE A 140 15.44 -8.29 -2.13
C ILE A 140 14.99 -9.10 -0.92
N LEU A 141 14.69 -10.39 -1.08
CA LEU A 141 14.16 -11.23 -0.02
C LEU A 141 15.22 -11.62 1.04
N SER A 142 16.48 -11.79 0.64
CA SER A 142 17.60 -12.04 1.57
C SER A 142 18.04 -10.79 2.34
N GLY A 143 17.73 -9.61 1.79
CA GLY A 143 18.09 -8.33 2.37
C GLY A 143 19.38 -7.70 1.86
N GLU A 144 19.98 -8.31 0.83
CA GLU A 144 21.16 -7.81 0.14
C GLU A 144 20.89 -6.61 -0.78
N GLU A 145 19.64 -6.38 -1.18
CA GLU A 145 19.28 -5.18 -1.93
C GLU A 145 19.06 -4.00 -0.99
N THR A 146 19.79 -2.91 -1.25
CA THR A 146 19.78 -1.66 -0.48
C THR A 146 19.39 -0.45 -1.30
N ASP A 147 19.29 -0.57 -2.63
CA ASP A 147 18.87 0.54 -3.49
C ASP A 147 17.41 0.91 -3.21
N GLU A 148 17.18 2.13 -2.72
CA GLU A 148 15.86 2.60 -2.33
C GLU A 148 14.87 2.66 -3.49
N ALA A 149 15.32 2.97 -4.72
CA ALA A 149 14.44 3.03 -5.88
C ALA A 149 13.96 1.64 -6.27
N ILE A 150 14.84 0.64 -6.25
CA ILE A 150 14.48 -0.77 -6.50
C ILE A 150 13.53 -1.28 -5.41
N LEU A 151 13.84 -1.04 -4.14
CA LEU A 151 13.00 -1.48 -3.02
C LEU A 151 11.62 -0.82 -3.04
N ARG A 152 11.55 0.48 -3.35
CA ARG A 152 10.29 1.20 -3.54
C ARG A 152 9.51 0.64 -4.73
N GLY A 153 10.19 0.38 -5.85
CA GLY A 153 9.60 -0.25 -7.04
C GLY A 153 9.01 -1.62 -6.71
N PHE A 154 9.75 -2.43 -5.94
CA PHE A 154 9.30 -3.73 -5.49
C PHE A 154 8.00 -3.64 -4.68
N LEU A 155 7.92 -2.71 -3.71
CA LEU A 155 6.68 -2.48 -2.96
C LEU A 155 5.52 -2.07 -3.87
N ARG A 156 5.77 -1.21 -4.87
CA ARG A 156 4.77 -0.75 -5.85
C ARG A 156 4.19 -1.91 -6.66
N GLY A 157 5.06 -2.71 -7.28
CA GLY A 157 4.65 -3.86 -8.09
C GLY A 157 3.94 -4.93 -7.25
N PHE A 158 4.47 -5.24 -6.08
CA PHE A 158 3.86 -6.23 -5.19
C PHE A 158 2.49 -5.77 -4.68
N PHE A 159 2.36 -4.51 -4.29
CA PHE A 159 1.08 -3.95 -3.84
C PHE A 159 0.04 -3.93 -4.96
N ALA A 160 0.45 -3.62 -6.19
CA ALA A 160 -0.43 -3.65 -7.35
C ALA A 160 -0.94 -5.07 -7.64
N ALA A 161 -0.08 -6.08 -7.54
CA ALA A 161 -0.47 -7.50 -7.68
C ALA A 161 -1.38 -7.95 -6.52
N GLU A 162 -0.83 -8.06 -5.31
CA GLU A 162 -1.44 -8.77 -4.18
C GLU A 162 -2.02 -7.84 -3.11
N GLY A 163 -1.61 -6.57 -3.12
CA GLY A 163 -1.99 -5.61 -2.09
C GLY A 163 -3.50 -5.40 -1.96
N ALA A 164 -3.96 -5.15 -0.75
CA ALA A 164 -5.37 -4.91 -0.47
C ALA A 164 -5.58 -3.71 0.46
N ILE A 165 -6.67 -2.96 0.22
CA ILE A 165 -7.14 -1.91 1.12
C ILE A 165 -8.41 -2.41 1.77
N ILE A 166 -8.33 -2.66 3.09
CA ILE A 166 -9.43 -3.17 3.88
C ILE A 166 -10.25 -2.00 4.40
N PRO A 167 -11.54 -1.88 4.05
CA PRO A 167 -12.38 -0.79 4.51
C PRO A 167 -12.73 -0.94 6.00
N GLY A 168 -13.11 0.17 6.62
CA GLY A 168 -13.64 0.24 7.98
C GLY A 168 -14.98 -0.46 8.10
N LYS A 169 -15.20 -1.12 9.25
CA LYS A 169 -16.44 -1.85 9.53
C LYS A 169 -17.69 -0.96 9.48
N TYR A 170 -17.60 0.23 10.07
CA TYR A 170 -18.72 1.17 10.21
C TYR A 170 -18.70 2.33 9.21
N ARG A 171 -17.53 2.61 8.63
CA ARG A 171 -17.30 3.67 7.66
C ARG A 171 -16.43 3.09 6.57
N ARG A 172 -17.09 2.57 5.52
CA ARG A 172 -16.42 1.80 4.46
C ARG A 172 -15.52 2.68 3.60
N GLU A 173 -15.78 3.98 3.58
CA GLU A 173 -14.94 4.98 2.93
C GLU A 173 -13.57 5.11 3.61
N ILE A 174 -13.44 4.71 4.89
CA ILE A 174 -12.19 4.84 5.65
C ILE A 174 -11.39 3.54 5.59
N PRO A 175 -10.11 3.56 5.21
CA PRO A 175 -9.25 2.39 5.27
C PRO A 175 -8.99 1.97 6.73
N ASN A 176 -9.41 0.76 7.08
CA ASN A 176 -9.04 0.12 8.33
C ASN A 176 -7.60 -0.38 8.31
N ALA A 177 -7.16 -0.92 7.17
CA ALA A 177 -5.79 -1.38 6.97
C ALA A 177 -5.41 -1.38 5.50
N VAL A 178 -4.11 -1.17 5.23
CA VAL A 178 -3.47 -1.52 3.97
C VAL A 178 -2.65 -2.79 4.19
N GLN A 179 -2.81 -3.79 3.32
CA GLN A 179 -2.26 -5.13 3.51
C GLN A 179 -1.40 -5.54 2.32
N PHE A 180 -0.28 -6.19 2.63
CA PHE A 180 0.53 -6.97 1.70
C PHE A 180 0.40 -8.45 2.11
N PRO A 181 -0.65 -9.14 1.64
CA PRO A 181 -0.88 -10.53 1.97
C PRO A 181 0.05 -11.44 1.16
N GLN A 182 0.52 -12.53 1.76
CA GLN A 182 1.26 -13.58 1.06
C GLN A 182 1.24 -14.89 1.84
N LYS A 183 1.35 -16.01 1.14
CA LYS A 183 1.59 -17.31 1.73
C LYS A 183 3.04 -17.41 2.24
N GLY A 184 3.22 -17.95 3.44
CA GLY A 184 4.50 -18.01 4.11
C GLY A 184 4.89 -16.66 4.73
N LYS A 185 5.61 -16.73 5.86
CA LYS A 185 5.92 -15.55 6.68
C LYS A 185 7.06 -14.69 6.12
N GLN A 186 7.94 -15.26 5.29
CA GLN A 186 9.20 -14.62 4.86
C GLN A 186 8.99 -13.34 4.06
N VAL A 187 8.13 -13.38 3.04
CA VAL A 187 7.87 -12.20 2.20
C VAL A 187 7.23 -11.06 3.00
N PRO A 188 6.18 -11.28 3.83
CA PRO A 188 5.65 -10.23 4.71
C PRO A 188 6.65 -9.66 5.70
N LEU A 189 7.56 -10.48 6.26
CA LEU A 189 8.64 -9.99 7.13
C LEU A 189 9.60 -9.07 6.37
N ARG A 190 9.96 -9.44 5.14
CA ARG A 190 10.83 -8.57 4.34
C ARG A 190 10.12 -7.27 3.94
N ILE A 191 8.87 -7.35 3.49
CA ILE A 191 8.06 -6.16 3.20
C ILE A 191 7.98 -5.24 4.42
N HIS A 192 7.77 -5.80 5.61
CA HIS A 192 7.79 -5.04 6.86
C HIS A 192 9.12 -4.31 7.08
N ALA A 193 10.26 -4.98 6.85
CA ALA A 193 11.58 -4.38 6.99
C ALA A 193 11.80 -3.23 5.98
N ILE A 194 11.41 -3.42 4.71
CA ILE A 194 11.51 -2.38 3.67
C ILE A 194 10.59 -1.19 3.99
N LEU A 195 9.36 -1.44 4.45
CA LEU A 195 8.45 -0.36 4.84
C LEU A 195 9.03 0.47 6.00
N ARG A 196 9.67 -0.19 6.97
CA ARG A 196 10.33 0.47 8.09
C ARG A 196 11.51 1.35 7.65
N SER A 197 12.30 0.93 6.67
CA SER A 197 13.39 1.79 6.14
C SER A 197 12.84 3.06 5.48
N PHE A 198 11.62 3.02 4.95
CA PHE A 198 10.90 4.21 4.46
C PHE A 198 10.08 4.94 5.53
N GLY A 199 10.27 4.61 6.81
CA GLY A 199 9.55 5.24 7.92
C GLY A 199 8.06 4.90 7.99
N VAL A 200 7.60 3.86 7.30
CA VAL A 200 6.22 3.35 7.37
C VAL A 200 6.14 2.25 8.40
N GLU A 201 5.36 2.47 9.47
CA GLU A 201 5.13 1.44 10.47
C GLU A 201 4.15 0.38 9.96
N SER A 202 4.47 -0.87 10.20
CA SER A 202 3.61 -2.00 9.87
C SER A 202 3.80 -3.13 10.90
N ARG A 203 2.87 -4.09 10.90
CA ARG A 203 2.97 -5.31 11.71
C ARG A 203 2.76 -6.53 10.84
N VAL A 204 3.52 -7.60 11.07
CA VAL A 204 3.24 -8.88 10.41
C VAL A 204 2.23 -9.66 11.24
N VAL A 205 1.09 -10.00 10.65
CA VAL A 205 0.01 -10.74 11.31
C VAL A 205 -0.34 -12.01 10.55
N ILE A 206 -0.87 -13.00 11.26
CA ILE A 206 -1.39 -14.23 10.66
C ILE A 206 -2.85 -13.96 10.24
N LYS A 207 -3.15 -14.04 8.95
CA LYS A 207 -4.52 -13.85 8.42
C LYS A 207 -5.30 -15.15 8.43
N GLN A 208 -4.65 -16.27 8.10
CA GLN A 208 -5.27 -17.60 8.12
C GLN A 208 -4.24 -18.66 8.50
N LYS A 209 -4.28 -19.12 9.76
CA LYS A 209 -3.30 -20.07 10.31
C LYS A 209 -3.24 -21.39 9.52
N LYS A 210 -4.40 -21.96 9.15
CA LYS A 210 -4.47 -23.23 8.42
C LYS A 210 -3.89 -23.16 6.99
N ALA A 211 -3.92 -21.98 6.37
CA ALA A 211 -3.44 -21.77 5.01
C ALA A 211 -2.00 -21.21 4.97
N ASP A 212 -1.35 -21.08 6.13
CA ASP A 212 -0.04 -20.46 6.27
C ASP A 212 0.01 -19.05 5.65
N TYR A 213 -1.06 -18.26 5.85
CA TYR A 213 -1.25 -17.00 5.17
C TYR A 213 -1.02 -15.82 6.13
N TYR A 214 -0.04 -14.99 5.80
CA TYR A 214 0.42 -13.85 6.60
C TYR A 214 0.17 -12.54 5.84
N CYS A 215 0.21 -11.43 6.53
CA CYS A 215 0.26 -10.12 5.87
C CYS A 215 1.11 -9.12 6.64
N ALA A 216 1.82 -8.26 5.90
CA ALA A 216 2.30 -7.01 6.47
C ALA A 216 1.12 -6.03 6.47
N ASN A 217 0.68 -5.65 7.66
CA ASN A 217 -0.52 -4.88 7.91
C ASN A 217 -0.12 -3.48 8.37
N ILE A 218 -0.51 -2.47 7.59
CA ILE A 218 -0.25 -1.06 7.84
C ILE A 218 -1.54 -0.43 8.32
N THR A 219 -1.47 0.32 9.41
CA THR A 219 -2.62 1.04 9.98
C THR A 219 -2.22 2.46 10.35
N GLY A 220 -3.22 3.34 10.44
CA GLY A 220 -3.02 4.72 10.90
C GLY A 220 -2.83 5.70 9.75
N PHE A 221 -3.37 6.90 9.96
CA PHE A 221 -3.45 7.95 8.94
C PHE A 221 -2.08 8.38 8.43
N GLU A 222 -1.10 8.61 9.31
CA GLU A 222 0.25 9.03 8.93
C GLU A 222 0.94 8.00 8.03
N ASN A 223 0.80 6.71 8.33
CA ASN A 223 1.35 5.65 7.50
C ASN A 223 0.69 5.60 6.12
N TYR A 224 -0.64 5.79 6.04
CA TYR A 224 -1.33 5.88 4.76
C TYR A 224 -0.86 7.08 3.93
N GLN A 225 -0.61 8.24 4.57
CA GLN A 225 -0.04 9.40 3.87
C GLN A 225 1.35 9.09 3.32
N LYS A 226 2.21 8.44 4.11
CA LYS A 226 3.55 8.02 3.66
C LYS A 226 3.49 7.05 2.48
N LEU A 227 2.56 6.08 2.49
CA LEU A 227 2.37 5.17 1.35
C LEU A 227 2.01 5.93 0.06
N VAL A 228 1.16 6.96 0.17
CA VAL A 228 0.80 7.82 -0.97
C VAL A 228 1.98 8.68 -1.43
N SER A 229 2.72 9.31 -0.51
CA SER A 229 3.89 10.14 -0.87
C SER A 229 5.02 9.34 -1.48
N LEU A 230 5.19 8.08 -1.08
CA LEU A 230 6.15 7.14 -1.67
C LEU A 230 5.69 6.58 -3.02
N GLY A 231 4.45 6.88 -3.44
CA GLY A 231 3.86 6.37 -4.68
C GLY A 231 3.63 4.85 -4.68
N ILE A 232 3.59 4.20 -3.51
CA ILE A 232 3.44 2.74 -3.37
C ILE A 232 2.12 2.27 -3.98
N VAL A 233 1.07 3.08 -3.86
CA VAL A 233 -0.27 2.75 -4.38
C VAL A 233 -0.53 3.20 -5.80
N ASP A 234 0.40 3.93 -6.43
CA ASP A 234 0.17 4.60 -7.71
C ASP A 234 0.01 3.66 -8.90
N VAL A 235 0.48 2.43 -8.76
CA VAL A 235 0.52 1.46 -9.85
C VAL A 235 -0.85 0.81 -10.13
N HIS A 236 -1.82 0.89 -9.23
CA HIS A 236 -3.15 0.34 -9.48
C HIS A 236 -4.21 1.43 -9.25
N PRO A 237 -4.87 1.93 -10.32
CA PRO A 237 -5.77 3.09 -10.24
C PRO A 237 -6.88 2.95 -9.19
N GLU A 238 -7.58 1.82 -9.16
CA GLU A 238 -8.64 1.56 -8.18
C GLU A 238 -8.11 1.57 -6.73
N LYS A 239 -6.94 0.96 -6.47
CA LYS A 239 -6.31 0.96 -5.14
C LYS A 239 -5.86 2.38 -4.75
N LYS A 240 -5.26 3.12 -5.69
CA LYS A 240 -4.89 4.53 -5.49
C LYS A 240 -6.11 5.36 -5.09
N GLN A 241 -7.17 5.32 -5.91
CA GLN A 241 -8.40 6.06 -5.69
C GLN A 241 -8.99 5.73 -4.30
N ARG A 242 -9.13 4.44 -3.97
CA ARG A 242 -9.68 3.98 -2.70
C ARG A 242 -8.88 4.50 -1.50
N LEU A 243 -7.55 4.52 -1.57
CA LEU A 243 -6.73 5.05 -0.48
C LEU A 243 -6.85 6.58 -0.37
N THR A 244 -6.83 7.29 -1.51
CA THR A 244 -6.91 8.76 -1.56
C THR A 244 -8.27 9.28 -1.06
N GLU A 245 -9.38 8.69 -1.49
CA GLU A 245 -10.72 9.02 -0.99
C GLU A 245 -10.81 8.78 0.53
N GLY A 246 -10.23 7.67 0.98
CA GLY A 246 -10.19 7.31 2.38
C GLY A 246 -9.39 8.26 3.27
N LEU A 247 -8.27 8.77 2.78
CA LEU A 247 -7.52 9.84 3.44
C LEU A 247 -8.34 11.14 3.54
N GLY A 248 -9.09 11.48 2.48
CA GLY A 248 -10.01 12.61 2.47
C GLY A 248 -11.11 12.47 3.54
N ALA A 249 -11.68 11.28 3.69
CA ALA A 249 -12.68 10.98 4.72
C ALA A 249 -12.08 11.07 6.14
N TYR A 250 -10.86 10.60 6.36
CA TYR A 250 -10.14 10.74 7.63
C TYR A 250 -10.00 12.20 8.05
N ARG A 251 -9.57 13.09 7.14
CA ARG A 251 -9.42 14.53 7.43
C ARG A 251 -10.73 15.15 7.90
N LYS A 252 -11.86 14.83 7.24
CA LYS A 252 -13.20 15.32 7.62
C LYS A 252 -13.64 14.85 9.02
N ILE A 253 -13.14 13.71 9.48
CA ILE A 253 -13.48 13.17 10.81
C ILE A 253 -12.61 13.78 11.88
N VAL A 254 -11.30 13.91 11.63
CA VAL A 254 -10.39 14.58 12.55
C VAL A 254 -10.85 16.02 12.75
N SER A 255 -11.18 16.74 11.67
CA SER A 255 -11.71 18.11 11.78
C SER A 255 -12.99 18.15 12.62
N ARG A 256 -13.98 17.29 12.35
CA ARG A 256 -15.23 17.21 13.15
C ARG A 256 -14.99 16.84 14.62
N LYS A 257 -14.04 15.94 14.92
CA LYS A 257 -13.68 15.58 16.30
C LYS A 257 -12.95 16.71 17.02
N LEU A 258 -12.26 17.59 16.29
CA LEU A 258 -11.56 18.75 16.83
C LEU A 258 -12.45 19.99 16.97
N VAL A 259 -13.63 20.04 16.33
CA VAL A 259 -14.57 21.18 16.49
C VAL A 259 -14.86 21.50 17.95
N LEU A 260 -15.22 20.48 18.75
CA LEU A 260 -15.55 20.68 20.15
C LEU A 260 -14.32 21.06 21.00
N PRO A 261 -13.16 20.38 20.89
CA PRO A 261 -11.90 20.83 21.49
C PRO A 261 -11.51 22.26 21.13
N ILE A 262 -11.59 22.66 19.87
CA ILE A 262 -11.22 24.00 19.40
C ILE A 262 -12.22 25.03 19.93
N LYS A 263 -13.53 24.77 19.86
CA LYS A 263 -14.55 25.65 20.45
C LYS A 263 -14.30 25.86 21.94
N LEU A 264 -13.94 24.79 22.66
CA LEU A 264 -13.58 24.86 24.07
C LEU A 264 -12.29 25.68 24.30
N LEU A 265 -11.25 25.47 23.49
CA LEU A 265 -10.01 26.26 23.57
C LEU A 265 -10.28 27.75 23.33
N LYS A 266 -11.09 28.12 22.34
CA LYS A 266 -11.44 29.51 22.03
C LYS A 266 -12.18 30.19 23.19
N ILE A 267 -13.17 29.49 23.76
CA ILE A 267 -13.93 29.97 24.93
C ILE A 267 -13.04 30.16 26.16
N LEU A 268 -12.05 29.28 26.36
CA LEU A 268 -11.09 29.36 27.47
C LEU A 268 -9.91 30.31 27.20
N TYR A 269 -9.69 30.67 25.94
CA TYR A 269 -8.65 31.61 25.53
C TYR A 269 -9.04 33.05 25.93
N GLU A 270 -10.33 33.37 25.81
CA GLU A 270 -10.92 34.63 26.25
C GLU A 270 -10.71 34.85 27.75
N GLU A 271 -11.16 33.89 28.57
CA GLU A 271 -11.05 33.96 30.03
C GLU A 271 -11.13 32.55 30.66
N PRO A 272 -10.58 32.36 31.87
CA PRO A 272 -10.81 31.14 32.65
C PRO A 272 -12.30 30.98 32.99
N ARG A 273 -12.84 29.77 32.82
CA ARG A 273 -14.28 29.51 33.06
C ARG A 273 -14.50 28.31 33.97
N THR A 274 -15.58 28.34 34.74
CA THR A 274 -16.08 27.19 35.48
C THR A 274 -16.66 26.15 34.53
N ARG A 275 -16.75 24.90 34.98
CA ARG A 275 -17.34 23.81 34.22
C ARG A 275 -18.77 24.13 33.73
N THR A 276 -19.58 24.76 34.57
CA THR A 276 -20.97 25.12 34.26
C THR A 276 -21.03 26.20 33.17
N GLN A 277 -20.16 27.21 33.24
CA GLN A 277 -20.04 28.23 32.19
C GLN A 277 -19.58 27.63 30.86
N ILE A 278 -18.66 26.65 30.89
CA ILE A 278 -18.22 25.94 29.67
C ILE A 278 -19.38 25.18 29.04
N TYR A 279 -20.22 24.49 29.82
CA TYR A 279 -21.39 23.79 29.27
C TYR A 279 -22.34 24.74 28.54
N ALA A 280 -22.63 25.90 29.14
CA ALA A 280 -23.49 26.90 28.55
C ALA A 280 -22.90 27.49 27.26
N ALA A 281 -21.60 27.79 27.24
CA ALA A 281 -20.95 28.42 26.09
C ALA A 281 -20.70 27.46 24.91
N VAL A 282 -20.44 26.18 25.20
CA VAL A 282 -20.06 25.20 24.17
C VAL A 282 -21.29 24.61 23.47
N ASP A 283 -22.49 24.71 24.06
CA ASP A 283 -23.74 24.12 23.56
C ASP A 283 -23.56 22.65 23.14
N SER A 284 -23.16 21.82 24.10
CA SER A 284 -22.89 20.40 23.91
C SER A 284 -23.21 19.62 25.17
N TYR A 285 -23.49 18.33 25.01
CA TYR A 285 -23.75 17.41 26.11
C TYR A 285 -22.62 17.44 27.17
N PRO A 286 -22.95 17.56 28.47
CA PRO A 286 -21.98 17.63 29.56
C PRO A 286 -20.95 16.50 29.58
N GLN A 287 -21.34 15.29 29.19
CA GLN A 287 -20.46 14.12 29.17
C GLN A 287 -19.32 14.28 28.16
N ARG A 288 -19.59 14.91 27.00
CA ARG A 288 -18.56 15.15 25.98
C ARG A 288 -17.56 16.21 26.44
N VAL A 289 -18.05 17.28 27.06
CA VAL A 289 -17.20 18.33 27.63
C VAL A 289 -16.35 17.77 28.77
N ASN A 290 -16.93 16.99 29.68
CA ASN A 290 -16.19 16.31 30.74
C ASN A 290 -15.11 15.37 30.19
N GLY A 291 -15.42 14.64 29.11
CA GLY A 291 -14.45 13.83 28.41
C GLY A 291 -13.24 14.65 27.94
N LEU A 292 -13.43 15.89 27.50
CA LEU A 292 -12.34 16.78 27.07
C LEU A 292 -11.58 17.46 28.21
N LEU A 293 -12.27 17.78 29.32
CA LEU A 293 -11.65 18.44 30.47
C LEU A 293 -10.87 17.45 31.35
N TYR A 294 -11.42 16.26 31.60
CA TYR A 294 -10.90 15.36 32.63
C TYR A 294 -10.23 14.09 32.09
N SER A 295 -10.54 13.64 30.86
CA SER A 295 -9.95 12.40 30.37
C SER A 295 -8.47 12.61 30.02
N LYS A 296 -7.62 11.77 30.60
CA LYS A 296 -6.17 11.68 30.27
C LYS A 296 -5.92 11.33 28.79
N THR A 297 -6.89 10.73 28.11
CA THR A 297 -6.79 10.37 26.68
C THR A 297 -7.34 11.44 25.75
N SER A 298 -7.94 12.52 26.27
CA SER A 298 -8.44 13.62 25.44
C SER A 298 -7.29 14.39 24.81
N TYR A 299 -7.50 14.94 23.62
CA TYR A 299 -6.51 15.75 22.92
C TYR A 299 -6.06 16.97 23.75
N LEU A 300 -6.97 17.62 24.47
CA LEU A 300 -6.68 18.81 25.27
C LEU A 300 -5.80 18.51 26.48
N VAL A 301 -6.15 17.48 27.26
CA VAL A 301 -5.39 17.09 28.46
C VAL A 301 -4.07 16.42 28.09
N LYS A 302 -4.09 15.49 27.11
CA LYS A 302 -2.88 14.76 26.67
C LYS A 302 -1.79 15.70 26.18
N ASN A 303 -2.15 16.76 25.46
CA ASN A 303 -1.21 17.75 24.94
C ASN A 303 -1.04 18.97 25.85
N LYS A 304 -1.58 18.93 27.08
CA LYS A 304 -1.47 20.01 28.08
C LYS A 304 -1.93 21.38 27.55
N LEU A 305 -2.99 21.41 26.74
CA LEU A 305 -3.52 22.65 26.13
C LEU A 305 -4.42 23.43 27.07
N ILE A 306 -4.92 22.77 28.12
CA ILE A 306 -5.74 23.35 29.17
C ILE A 306 -5.19 22.93 30.53
N GLN A 307 -5.50 23.70 31.56
CA GLN A 307 -5.16 23.40 32.94
C GLN A 307 -6.34 23.70 33.87
N LYS A 308 -6.38 22.97 34.98
CA LYS A 308 -7.34 23.17 36.06
C LYS A 308 -6.68 24.04 37.13
N ASN A 309 -7.29 25.18 37.41
CA ASN A 309 -6.91 26.08 38.50
C ASN A 309 -7.97 26.03 39.60
N CYS A 310 -7.57 26.40 40.81
CA CYS A 310 -8.47 26.60 41.93
C CYS A 310 -8.28 28.04 42.41
N SER A 311 -9.36 28.82 42.48
CA SER A 311 -9.32 30.14 43.10
C SER A 311 -9.30 30.03 44.63
N GLU A 312 -9.03 31.16 45.29
CA GLU A 312 -8.90 31.26 46.76
C GLU A 312 -10.18 30.84 47.50
N ASP A 313 -11.34 31.00 46.88
CA ASP A 313 -12.65 30.59 47.38
C ASP A 313 -12.97 29.08 47.15
N GLY A 314 -12.03 28.33 46.58
CA GLY A 314 -12.21 26.91 46.25
C GLY A 314 -12.91 26.65 44.91
N THR A 315 -13.25 27.69 44.15
CA THR A 315 -13.89 27.52 42.82
C THR A 315 -12.92 26.94 41.81
N ILE A 316 -13.37 25.89 41.10
CA ILE A 316 -12.58 25.25 40.05
C ILE A 316 -12.78 25.99 38.73
N LEU A 317 -11.69 26.51 38.19
CA LEU A 317 -11.64 27.17 36.89
C LEU A 317 -10.77 26.37 35.93
N TRP A 318 -11.16 26.37 34.66
CA TRP A 318 -10.33 25.87 33.58
C TRP A 318 -9.78 27.04 32.82
N SER A 319 -8.47 26.99 32.50
CA SER A 319 -7.84 27.97 31.64
C SER A 319 -7.07 27.28 30.52
N VAL A 320 -6.87 28.01 29.43
CA VAL A 320 -5.95 27.61 28.38
C VAL A 320 -4.51 27.82 28.85
N THR A 321 -3.60 26.91 28.47
CA THR A 321 -2.15 27.05 28.72
C THR A 321 -1.50 27.83 27.57
N GLU A 322 -0.22 28.20 27.69
CA GLU A 322 0.50 28.86 26.60
C GLU A 322 0.54 28.03 25.31
N ALA A 323 0.68 26.70 25.42
CA ALA A 323 0.59 25.80 24.28
C ALA A 323 -0.81 25.78 23.66
N GLY A 324 -1.86 25.86 24.50
CA GLY A 324 -3.23 26.01 24.05
C GLY A 324 -3.51 27.37 23.39
N ARG A 325 -2.89 28.45 23.87
CA ARG A 325 -3.05 29.81 23.33
C ARG A 325 -2.60 29.90 21.88
N ARG A 326 -1.41 29.37 21.57
CA ARG A 326 -0.87 29.34 20.20
C ARG A 326 -1.82 28.63 19.22
N LEU A 327 -2.43 27.54 19.68
CA LEU A 327 -3.32 26.70 18.87
C LEU A 327 -4.74 27.29 18.74
N ALA A 328 -5.15 28.19 19.65
CA ALA A 328 -6.45 28.86 19.60
C ALA A 328 -6.48 30.08 18.65
N GLN A 329 -5.30 30.62 18.31
CA GLN A 329 -5.11 31.76 17.40
C GLN A 329 -5.08 31.36 15.91
N GLU A 330 -4.83 30.08 15.62
CA GLU A 330 -4.95 29.47 14.28
C GLU A 330 -6.42 29.14 13.91
#